data_AF-A0A520C712-F1
#
_entry.id   AF-A0A520C712-F1
#
_cell.length_a   1.000
_cell.length_b   1.000
_cell.length_c   1.000
_cell.angle_alpha   90.00
_cell.angle_beta   90.00
_cell.angle_gamma   90.00
#
_symmetry.space_group_name_H-M   'P 1'
#
loop_
_entity.id
_entity.type
_entity.pdbx_description
1 polymer ?
#
loop_
_entity_poly.entity_id
_entity_poly.type
_entity_poly.pdbx_seq_one_letter_code
_entity_poly.pdbx_strand_id
1 'polypeptide(L)'
;MQKLSEADLIINPDGSIYHLNLLPEDIADTVITVGDLDRVAEVSKYFDSIEVKKGKREFITHTGYIGKKRITVLSTGIGTDNIDIVFNELDALVNIDFESREVKKELKSLDIIRIGTS
;
A
#
# COMPACT_ATOMS: atom_id res chain seq x y z
N MET A 1 -19.95 -7.45 14.10
CA MET A 1 -18.81 -6.74 13.48
C MET A 1 -19.39 -5.58 12.69
N GLN A 2 -18.69 -4.45 12.63
CA GLN A 2 -19.19 -3.27 11.93
C GLN A 2 -18.90 -3.46 10.43
N LYS A 3 -19.95 -3.56 9.62
CA LYS A 3 -19.84 -3.60 8.15
C LYS A 3 -19.70 -2.18 7.62
N LEU A 4 -18.70 -1.94 6.78
CA LEU A 4 -18.43 -0.64 6.18
C LEU A 4 -19.35 -0.38 4.98
N SER A 5 -19.91 0.82 4.91
CA SER A 5 -20.74 1.22 3.78
C SER A 5 -19.91 1.44 2.53
N GLU A 6 -20.55 1.48 1.35
CA GLU A 6 -19.88 1.79 0.07
C GLU A 6 -19.17 3.15 0.07
N ALA A 7 -19.67 4.10 0.86
CA ALA A 7 -19.06 5.41 1.00
C ALA A 7 -17.81 5.38 1.91
N ASP A 8 -17.76 4.49 2.89
CA ASP A 8 -16.65 4.40 3.85
C ASP A 8 -15.42 3.67 3.26
N LEU A 9 -15.65 2.76 2.31
CA LEU A 9 -14.58 2.00 1.64
C LEU A 9 -14.84 1.94 0.14
N ILE A 10 -14.21 2.84 -0.60
CA ILE A 10 -14.34 2.85 -2.06
C ILE A 10 -13.39 1.78 -2.64
N ILE A 11 -13.93 0.90 -3.47
CA ILE A 11 -13.18 -0.18 -4.14
C ILE A 11 -13.36 -0.01 -5.64
N ASN A 12 -12.29 -0.16 -6.41
CA ASN A 12 -12.32 -0.10 -7.87
C ASN A 12 -13.05 -1.33 -8.46
N PRO A 13 -13.50 -1.26 -9.73
CA PRO A 13 -14.18 -2.39 -10.37
C PRO A 13 -13.36 -3.69 -10.47
N ASP A 14 -12.03 -3.60 -10.38
CA ASP A 14 -11.11 -4.74 -10.38
C ASP A 14 -10.86 -5.32 -8.97
N GLY A 15 -11.54 -4.80 -7.95
CA GLY A 15 -11.39 -5.23 -6.55
C GLY A 15 -10.26 -4.53 -5.81
N SER A 16 -9.46 -3.69 -6.47
CA SER A 16 -8.39 -2.96 -5.81
C SER A 16 -8.88 -1.77 -5.00
N ILE A 17 -8.11 -1.34 -4.00
CA ILE A 17 -8.43 -0.15 -3.21
C ILE A 17 -8.27 1.13 -4.05
N TYR A 18 -9.10 2.14 -3.77
CA TYR A 18 -9.39 3.20 -4.71
C TYR A 18 -8.18 4.02 -5.18
N HIS A 19 -7.39 4.60 -4.27
CA HIS A 19 -6.28 5.49 -4.65
C HIS A 19 -5.02 4.72 -5.02
N LEU A 20 -4.63 3.72 -4.22
CA LEU A 20 -3.40 2.97 -4.43
C LEU A 20 -3.48 1.97 -5.60
N ASN A 21 -4.70 1.55 -5.98
CA ASN A 21 -4.94 0.55 -7.01
C ASN A 21 -4.23 -0.79 -6.70
N LEU A 22 -4.24 -1.16 -5.42
CA LEU A 22 -3.64 -2.38 -4.89
C LEU A 22 -4.70 -3.36 -4.37
N LEU A 23 -4.37 -4.64 -4.45
CA LEU A 23 -5.08 -5.75 -3.80
C LEU A 23 -4.33 -6.15 -2.52
N PRO A 24 -5.00 -6.79 -1.54
CA PRO A 24 -4.37 -7.24 -0.30
C PRO A 24 -3.09 -8.07 -0.51
N GLU A 25 -3.03 -8.89 -1.56
CA GLU A 25 -1.87 -9.71 -1.91
C GLU A 25 -0.71 -8.93 -2.50
N ASP A 26 -0.92 -7.70 -3.00
CA ASP A 26 0.11 -6.91 -3.65
C ASP A 26 1.14 -6.34 -2.67
N ILE A 27 0.81 -6.27 -1.37
CA ILE A 27 1.64 -5.62 -0.36
C ILE A 27 2.34 -6.62 0.58
N ALA A 28 3.52 -6.23 1.04
CA ALA A 28 4.29 -6.94 2.04
C ALA A 28 4.08 -6.36 3.44
N ASP A 29 4.48 -7.11 4.45
CA ASP A 29 4.37 -6.71 5.86
C ASP A 29 5.30 -5.54 6.20
N THR A 30 6.41 -5.40 5.48
CA THR A 30 7.31 -4.25 5.57
C THR A 30 7.09 -3.34 4.36
N VAL A 31 6.69 -2.11 4.64
CA VAL A 31 6.40 -1.07 3.64
C VAL A 31 7.34 0.12 3.83
N ILE A 32 8.11 0.42 2.78
CA ILE A 32 8.93 1.61 2.70
C ILE A 32 8.10 2.68 1.98
N THR A 33 7.97 3.86 2.58
CA THR A 33 7.32 5.01 1.96
C THR A 33 8.33 6.05 1.50
N VAL A 34 8.11 6.60 0.31
CA VAL A 34 8.90 7.69 -0.27
C VAL A 34 7.97 8.82 -0.72
N GLY A 35 8.43 10.07 -0.70
CA GLY A 35 7.59 11.18 -1.18
C GLY A 35 7.48 11.21 -2.71
N ASP A 36 8.63 11.19 -3.37
CA ASP A 36 8.77 11.26 -4.82
C ASP A 36 8.49 9.91 -5.49
N LEU A 37 7.69 9.91 -6.55
CA LEU A 37 7.33 8.72 -7.34
C LEU A 37 8.55 8.08 -8.02
N ASP A 38 9.51 8.88 -8.48
CA ASP A 38 10.70 8.36 -9.15
C ASP A 38 11.60 7.60 -8.17
N ARG A 39 11.49 7.91 -6.87
CA ARG A 39 12.27 7.25 -5.81
C ARG A 39 11.84 5.81 -5.58
N VAL A 40 10.65 5.41 -6.00
CA VAL A 40 10.19 4.01 -5.94
C VAL A 40 11.11 3.12 -6.78
N ALA A 41 11.42 3.54 -8.01
CA ALA A 41 12.36 2.82 -8.87
C ALA A 41 13.78 2.82 -8.27
N GLU A 42 14.22 3.95 -7.72
CA GLU A 42 15.55 4.08 -7.11
C GLU A 42 15.77 3.20 -5.88
N VAL A 43 14.73 2.94 -5.10
CA VAL A 43 14.80 1.99 -3.97
C VAL A 43 14.68 0.55 -4.47
N SER A 44 13.70 0.27 -5.32
CA SER A 44 13.41 -1.09 -5.77
C SER A 44 14.47 -1.67 -6.72
N LYS A 45 15.37 -0.87 -7.29
CA LYS A 45 16.52 -1.37 -8.07
C LYS A 45 17.47 -2.27 -7.26
N TYR A 46 17.41 -2.18 -5.93
CA TYR A 46 18.18 -3.03 -5.02
C TYR A 46 17.43 -4.32 -4.61
N PHE A 47 16.24 -4.55 -5.15
CA PHE A 47 15.51 -5.80 -4.92
C PHE A 47 16.10 -6.90 -5.80
N ASP A 48 16.17 -8.12 -5.27
CA ASP A 48 16.60 -9.30 -6.03
C ASP A 48 15.59 -9.65 -7.13
N SER A 49 14.31 -9.40 -6.86
CA SER A 49 13.21 -9.56 -7.80
C SER A 49 12.06 -8.61 -7.49
N ILE A 50 11.31 -8.23 -8.52
CA ILE A 50 10.08 -7.43 -8.40
C ILE A 50 8.94 -8.25 -9.00
N GLU A 51 7.90 -8.49 -8.22
CA GLU A 51 6.71 -9.26 -8.64
C GLU A 51 5.49 -8.37 -8.89
N VAL A 52 5.40 -7.22 -8.21
CA VAL A 52 4.32 -6.26 -8.41
C VAL A 52 4.91 -4.93 -8.82
N LYS A 53 4.38 -4.37 -9.91
CA LYS A 53 4.54 -2.98 -10.29
C LYS A 53 3.17 -2.41 -10.65
N LYS A 54 2.63 -1.56 -9.78
CA LYS A 54 1.33 -0.92 -9.96
C LYS A 54 1.45 0.56 -9.66
N GLY A 55 0.52 1.34 -10.18
CA GLY A 55 0.46 2.73 -9.80
C GLY A 55 -0.73 3.47 -10.39
N LYS A 56 -1.12 4.54 -9.71
CA LYS A 56 -2.20 5.44 -10.10
C LYS A 56 -1.81 6.85 -9.67
N ARG A 57 -1.64 7.74 -10.65
CA ARG A 57 -1.18 9.12 -10.45
C ARG A 57 0.14 9.16 -9.68
N GLU A 58 0.20 9.83 -8.53
CA GLU A 58 1.39 9.97 -7.68
C GLU A 58 1.67 8.74 -6.78
N PHE A 59 0.79 7.75 -6.73
CA PHE A 59 0.95 6.53 -5.92
C PHE A 59 1.51 5.40 -6.79
N ILE A 60 2.82 5.20 -6.74
CA ILE A 60 3.55 4.15 -7.45
C ILE A 60 4.02 3.13 -6.43
N THR A 61 3.79 1.84 -6.69
CA THR A 61 4.11 0.74 -5.79
C THR A 61 4.93 -0.32 -6.50
N HIS A 62 6.08 -0.68 -5.94
CA HIS A 62 6.79 -1.91 -6.29
C HIS A 62 6.86 -2.84 -5.08
N THR A 63 6.48 -4.10 -5.27
CA THR A 63 6.67 -5.16 -4.26
C THR A 63 7.57 -6.25 -4.81
N GLY A 64 8.49 -6.72 -3.99
CA GLY A 64 9.49 -7.69 -4.38
C GLY A 64 10.23 -8.27 -3.19
N TYR A 65 11.40 -8.86 -3.45
CA TYR A 65 12.19 -9.56 -2.46
C TYR A 65 13.60 -9.00 -2.32
N ILE A 66 14.07 -8.95 -1.08
CA ILE A 66 15.50 -8.85 -0.73
C ILE A 66 15.83 -10.06 0.14
N GLY A 67 16.63 -10.97 -0.39
CA GLY A 67 16.85 -12.31 0.15
C GLY A 67 15.53 -13.06 0.29
N LYS A 68 15.17 -13.40 1.52
CA LYS A 68 13.90 -14.06 1.86
C LYS A 68 12.80 -13.09 2.29
N LYS A 69 13.11 -11.80 2.42
CA LYS A 69 12.17 -10.80 2.95
C LYS A 69 11.41 -10.15 1.80
N ARG A 70 10.09 -10.26 1.82
CA ARG A 70 9.19 -9.52 0.93
C ARG A 70 9.08 -8.08 1.42
N ILE A 71 9.28 -7.11 0.53
CA ILE A 71 9.24 -5.67 0.86
C ILE A 71 8.43 -4.94 -0.21
N THR A 72 7.61 -4.00 0.23
CA THR A 72 6.91 -3.05 -0.64
C THR A 72 7.56 -1.68 -0.52
N VAL A 73 7.77 -0.99 -1.64
CA VAL A 73 8.07 0.44 -1.66
C VAL A 73 6.90 1.16 -2.36
N LEU A 74 6.43 2.25 -1.75
CA LEU A 74 5.26 3.01 -2.20
C LEU A 74 5.55 4.51 -2.14
N SER A 75 5.23 5.25 -3.20
CA SER A 75 5.23 6.72 -3.15
C SER A 75 3.96 7.27 -2.53
N THR A 76 4.13 8.26 -1.65
CA THR A 76 3.05 8.93 -0.95
C THR A 76 2.72 10.29 -1.53
N GLY A 77 3.50 10.84 -2.45
CA GLY A 77 3.38 12.25 -2.82
C GLY A 77 3.82 13.19 -1.70
N ILE A 78 3.33 14.44 -1.76
CA ILE A 78 3.71 15.55 -0.87
C ILE A 78 2.49 15.97 -0.06
N GLY A 79 2.66 16.21 1.23
CA GLY A 79 1.59 16.68 2.12
C GLY A 79 1.05 15.58 3.04
N THR A 80 0.46 16.01 4.16
CA THR A 80 -0.11 15.11 5.17
C THR A 80 -1.41 14.48 4.70
N ASP A 81 -2.14 15.17 3.81
CA ASP A 81 -3.32 14.68 3.12
C ASP A 81 -3.03 13.43 2.29
N ASN A 82 -1.99 13.44 1.46
CA ASN A 82 -1.64 12.25 0.69
C ASN A 82 -1.13 11.11 1.58
N ILE A 83 -0.43 11.41 2.66
CA ILE A 83 0.03 10.40 3.64
C ILE A 83 -1.17 9.75 4.32
N ASP A 84 -2.19 10.52 4.69
CA ASP A 84 -3.40 10.02 5.32
C ASP A 84 -4.16 9.05 4.40
N ILE A 85 -4.29 9.38 3.10
CA ILE A 85 -4.86 8.48 2.09
C ILE A 85 -4.10 7.15 2.06
N VAL A 86 -2.76 7.22 1.97
CA VAL A 86 -1.93 6.02 1.87
C VAL A 86 -2.08 5.14 3.10
N PHE A 87 -2.06 5.71 4.30
CA PHE A 87 -2.11 4.91 5.54
C PHE A 87 -3.50 4.33 5.80
N ASN A 88 -4.57 5.07 5.53
CA ASN A 88 -5.93 4.52 5.62
C ASN A 88 -6.12 3.37 4.63
N GLU A 89 -5.64 3.49 3.39
CA GLU A 89 -5.77 2.42 2.40
C GLU A 89 -4.85 1.23 2.68
N LEU A 90 -3.62 1.45 3.18
CA LEU A 90 -2.75 0.35 3.64
C LEU A 90 -3.35 -0.43 4.81
N ASP A 91 -3.96 0.26 5.78
CA ASP A 91 -4.68 -0.39 6.88
C ASP A 91 -5.85 -1.22 6.34
N ALA A 92 -6.66 -0.62 5.47
CA ALA A 92 -7.79 -1.32 4.85
C ALA A 92 -7.36 -2.59 4.10
N LEU A 93 -6.27 -2.53 3.32
CA LEU A 93 -5.73 -3.68 2.59
C LEU A 93 -5.40 -4.86 3.51
N VAL A 94 -4.89 -4.63 4.71
CA VAL A 94 -4.52 -5.71 5.63
C VAL A 94 -5.63 -6.08 6.61
N ASN A 95 -6.50 -5.15 7.00
CA ASN A 95 -7.43 -5.30 8.10
C ASN A 95 -8.91 -5.35 7.70
N ILE A 96 -9.27 -5.11 6.45
CA ILE A 96 -10.64 -5.25 5.96
C ILE A 96 -10.72 -6.40 4.97
N ASP A 97 -11.77 -7.21 5.09
CA ASP A 97 -12.16 -8.18 4.07
C ASP A 97 -13.02 -7.46 3.02
N PHE A 98 -12.53 -7.35 1.78
CA PHE A 98 -13.17 -6.52 0.75
C PHE A 98 -14.48 -7.10 0.22
N GLU A 99 -14.67 -8.42 0.32
CA GLU A 99 -15.91 -9.08 -0.12
C GLU A 99 -17.04 -8.84 0.88
N SER A 100 -16.76 -9.11 2.16
CA SER A 100 -17.73 -8.93 3.25
C SER A 100 -17.87 -7.47 3.69
N ARG A 101 -16.82 -6.65 3.44
CA ARG A 101 -16.65 -5.28 3.92
C ARG A 101 -16.65 -5.19 5.44
N GLU A 102 -16.15 -6.22 6.10
CA GLU A 102 -16.02 -6.28 7.56
C GLU A 102 -14.56 -6.16 7.98
N VAL A 103 -14.34 -5.50 9.10
CA VAL A 103 -13.02 -5.47 9.76
C VAL A 103 -12.69 -6.87 10.25
N LYS A 104 -11.50 -7.37 9.93
CA LYS A 104 -11.01 -8.68 10.34
C LYS A 104 -10.94 -8.78 11.88
N LYS A 105 -11.20 -9.97 12.42
CA LYS A 105 -11.16 -10.20 13.88
C LYS A 105 -9.74 -10.10 14.44
N GLU A 106 -8.78 -10.63 13.70
CA GLU A 106 -7.36 -10.55 14.03
C GLU A 106 -6.76 -9.44 13.18
N LEU A 107 -6.34 -8.36 13.84
CA LEU A 107 -5.72 -7.22 13.18
C LEU A 107 -4.24 -7.50 12.92
N LYS A 108 -3.77 -7.02 11.78
CA LYS A 108 -2.38 -7.07 11.35
C LYS A 108 -1.78 -5.67 11.41
N SER A 109 -0.52 -5.59 11.82
CA SER A 109 0.27 -4.38 11.77
C SER A 109 1.30 -4.46 10.65
N LEU A 110 1.58 -3.32 10.03
CA LEU A 110 2.63 -3.15 9.03
C LEU A 110 3.85 -2.46 9.65
N ASP A 111 5.04 -2.90 9.26
CA ASP A 111 6.28 -2.19 9.55
C ASP A 111 6.48 -1.08 8.52
N ILE A 112 6.26 0.18 8.91
CA ILE A 112 6.34 1.32 8.01
C ILE A 112 7.65 2.09 8.23
N ILE A 113 8.43 2.27 7.16
CA ILE A 113 9.70 3.01 7.16
C ILE A 113 9.61 4.15 6.14
N ARG A 114 9.70 5.40 6.58
CA ARG A 114 9.72 6.56 5.67
C ARG A 114 11.15 6.94 5.29
N ILE A 115 11.42 7.05 3.99
CA ILE A 115 12.67 7.58 3.44
C ILE A 115 12.37 8.90 2.71
N GLY A 116 12.71 10.02 3.35
CA GLY A 116 12.44 11.37 2.86
C GLY A 116 13.66 12.29 2.90
N THR A 117 13.44 13.54 2.50
CA THR A 117 14.39 14.65 2.65
C THR A 117 13.86 15.61 3.72
N SER A 118 14.75 16.32 4.42
CA SER A 118 14.44 17.24 5.53
C SER A 118 14.96 18.65 5.29
#